data_AF-A0A8T1V8U1-F1
#
_entry.id   AF-A0A8T1V8U1-F1
#
_cell.length_a   1.000
_cell.length_b   1.000
_cell.length_c   1.000
_cell.angle_alpha   90.00
_cell.angle_beta   90.00
_cell.angle_gamma   90.00
#
_symmetry.space_group_name_H-M   'P 1'
#
loop_
_entity.id
_entity.type
_entity.pdbx_description
1 polymer ?
#
loop_
_entity_poly.entity_id
_entity_poly.type
_entity_poly.pdbx_seq_one_letter_code
_entity_poly.pdbx_strand_id
1 'polypeptide(L)'
;MKISALVLTVLASKLSLAVATAGSNESACLTEGCDGTREYCDGSMGACRAARNDTECYNATVALFQDGCDPGYECIDDLCRVSAEPVDGRTCHLMCSAGKFCENGSTKCRGPTDGECFNVATGFFEDGCADGYYCSFGKCVDVSLDDEDSAEADD
;
A
#
# COMPACT_ATOMS: atom_id res chain seq x y z
N MET A 1 -49.85 -56.47 28.73
CA MET A 1 -48.90 -55.96 27.71
C MET A 1 -49.28 -54.52 27.38
N LYS A 2 -48.45 -53.54 27.78
CA LYS A 2 -48.59 -52.13 27.40
C LYS A 2 -47.23 -51.70 26.87
N ILE A 3 -47.18 -51.39 25.57
CA ILE A 3 -45.96 -51.03 24.85
C ILE A 3 -45.83 -49.51 24.96
N SER A 4 -44.78 -49.04 25.65
CA SER A 4 -44.40 -47.64 25.68
C SER A 4 -43.86 -47.23 24.31
N ALA A 5 -44.42 -46.15 23.73
CA ALA A 5 -43.85 -45.49 22.57
C ALA A 5 -43.20 -44.17 23.03
N LEU A 6 -41.87 -44.12 23.06
CA LEU A 6 -41.12 -42.88 23.11
C LEU A 6 -41.10 -42.29 21.69
N VAL A 7 -41.67 -41.11 21.52
CA VAL A 7 -41.55 -40.32 20.29
C VAL A 7 -40.38 -39.36 20.47
N LEU A 8 -39.28 -39.62 19.78
CA LEU A 8 -38.16 -38.68 19.62
C LEU A 8 -38.42 -37.88 18.33
N THR A 9 -38.78 -36.60 18.44
CA THR A 9 -38.81 -35.69 17.30
C THR A 9 -37.47 -34.95 17.23
N VAL A 10 -36.72 -35.26 16.17
CA VAL A 10 -35.45 -34.59 15.82
C VAL A 10 -35.76 -33.16 15.38
N LEU A 11 -35.30 -32.16 16.14
CA LEU A 11 -35.28 -30.76 15.73
C LEU A 11 -34.21 -30.60 14.64
N ALA A 12 -34.63 -30.58 13.38
CA ALA A 12 -33.75 -30.23 12.27
C ALA A 12 -33.45 -28.72 12.32
N SER A 13 -32.32 -28.36 12.92
CA SER A 13 -31.75 -27.02 12.82
C SER A 13 -31.39 -26.77 11.35
N LYS A 14 -32.18 -25.94 10.66
CA LYS A 14 -31.80 -25.42 9.34
C LYS A 14 -30.59 -24.51 9.52
N LEU A 15 -29.40 -25.08 9.36
CA LEU A 15 -28.18 -24.31 9.20
C LEU A 15 -28.25 -23.69 7.80
N SER A 16 -28.73 -22.44 7.72
CA SER A 16 -28.67 -21.65 6.50
C SER A 16 -27.21 -21.36 6.21
N LEU A 17 -26.59 -22.17 5.35
CA LEU A 17 -25.32 -21.83 4.74
C LEU A 17 -25.60 -20.68 3.78
N ALA A 18 -25.34 -19.45 4.23
CA ALA A 18 -25.20 -18.33 3.32
C ALA A 18 -23.97 -18.64 2.47
N VAL A 19 -24.18 -19.14 1.25
CA VAL A 19 -23.20 -19.02 0.20
C VAL A 19 -22.97 -17.52 0.04
N ALA A 20 -21.85 -17.04 0.56
CA ALA A 20 -21.29 -15.79 0.07
C ALA A 20 -21.10 -16.03 -1.42
N THR A 21 -21.87 -15.32 -2.24
CA THR A 21 -21.49 -15.10 -3.62
C THR A 21 -20.17 -14.35 -3.53
N ALA A 22 -19.06 -15.10 -3.54
CA ALA A 22 -17.80 -14.61 -4.04
C ALA A 22 -18.07 -14.25 -5.50
N GLY A 23 -18.69 -13.08 -5.69
CA GLY A 23 -18.57 -12.36 -6.93
C GLY A 23 -17.07 -12.29 -7.15
N SER A 24 -16.64 -12.79 -8.29
CA SER A 24 -15.33 -12.57 -8.88
C SER A 24 -15.16 -11.07 -9.15
N ASN A 25 -15.17 -10.27 -8.10
CA ASN A 25 -14.43 -9.04 -8.03
C ASN A 25 -13.09 -9.49 -7.47
N GLU A 26 -12.11 -9.66 -8.35
CA GLU A 26 -10.73 -9.44 -7.92
C GLU A 26 -10.76 -8.20 -7.01
N SER A 27 -10.25 -8.33 -5.79
CA SER A 27 -10.42 -7.33 -4.74
C SER A 27 -10.01 -5.97 -5.28
N ALA A 28 -10.99 -5.11 -5.61
CA ALA A 28 -10.75 -3.91 -6.42
C ALA A 28 -9.69 -3.01 -5.81
N CYS A 29 -9.55 -3.03 -4.48
CA CYS A 29 -8.48 -2.31 -3.78
C CYS A 29 -7.06 -2.80 -4.06
N LEU A 30 -6.84 -4.04 -4.53
CA LEU A 30 -5.52 -4.51 -4.96
C LEU A 30 -5.09 -3.83 -6.27
N THR A 31 -6.07 -3.50 -7.12
CA THR A 31 -5.83 -2.84 -8.41
C THR A 31 -5.92 -1.31 -8.31
N GLU A 32 -6.86 -0.79 -7.54
CA GLU A 32 -7.13 0.65 -7.40
C GLU A 32 -6.29 1.29 -6.29
N GLY A 33 -5.81 0.49 -5.34
CA GLY A 33 -5.14 0.96 -4.14
C GLY A 33 -6.12 1.46 -3.07
N CYS A 34 -5.56 1.96 -1.97
CA CYS A 34 -6.31 2.55 -0.86
C CYS A 34 -5.98 4.04 -0.73
N ASP A 35 -7.00 4.84 -0.39
CA ASP A 35 -6.89 6.30 -0.26
C ASP A 35 -6.72 6.78 1.18
N GLY A 36 -7.13 5.97 2.17
CA GLY A 36 -6.98 6.31 3.57
C GLY A 36 -5.53 6.25 4.05
N THR A 37 -5.23 7.07 5.05
CA THR A 37 -3.90 7.08 5.68
C THR A 37 -3.66 5.77 6.41
N ARG A 38 -2.57 5.08 6.08
CA ARG A 38 -2.22 3.76 6.63
C ARG A 38 -3.32 2.71 6.41
N GLU A 39 -4.08 2.88 5.33
CA GLU A 39 -4.99 1.85 4.86
C GLU A 39 -4.32 1.01 3.78
N TYR A 40 -4.53 -0.29 3.88
CA TYR A 40 -4.03 -1.28 2.94
C TYR A 40 -5.16 -2.21 2.54
N CYS A 41 -5.09 -2.74 1.33
CA CYS A 41 -6.10 -3.65 0.82
C CYS A 41 -5.91 -5.01 1.49
N ASP A 42 -6.83 -5.38 2.38
CA ASP A 42 -6.82 -6.71 2.98
C ASP A 42 -7.40 -7.71 1.98
N GLY A 43 -6.54 -8.54 1.40
CA GLY A 43 -6.91 -9.55 0.40
C GLY A 43 -7.90 -10.59 0.90
N SER A 44 -8.02 -10.81 2.21
CA SER A 44 -9.02 -11.71 2.79
C SER A 44 -10.42 -11.07 2.83
N MET A 45 -10.48 -9.74 2.95
CA MET A 45 -11.72 -8.97 3.01
C MET A 45 -12.11 -8.36 1.65
N GLY A 46 -11.13 -8.22 0.75
CA GLY A 46 -11.26 -7.48 -0.50
C GLY A 46 -11.61 -6.01 -0.32
N ALA A 47 -11.15 -5.41 0.78
CA ALA A 47 -11.43 -4.02 1.12
C ALA A 47 -10.23 -3.34 1.79
N CYS A 48 -10.15 -2.02 1.63
CA CYS A 48 -9.20 -1.18 2.35
C CYS A 48 -9.55 -1.11 3.83
N ARG A 49 -8.54 -1.23 4.68
CA ARG A 49 -8.65 -0.98 6.12
C ARG A 49 -7.31 -0.60 6.71
N ALA A 50 -7.32 -0.02 7.90
CA ALA A 50 -6.12 0.19 8.72
C ALA A 50 -5.90 -0.97 9.71
N ALA A 51 -4.74 -0.95 10.38
CA ALA A 51 -4.47 -1.80 11.52
C ALA A 51 -5.46 -1.51 12.67
N ARG A 52 -5.84 -2.56 13.40
CA ARG A 52 -6.79 -2.50 14.52
C ARG A 52 -6.13 -2.11 15.84
N ASN A 53 -4.82 -2.29 15.93
CA ASN A 53 -4.00 -2.03 17.11
C ASN A 53 -2.53 -1.93 16.71
N ASP A 54 -1.68 -1.50 17.64
CA ASP A 54 -0.26 -1.24 17.42
C ASP A 54 0.60 -2.49 17.12
N THR A 55 0.02 -3.70 17.26
CA THR A 55 0.71 -4.96 16.95
C THR A 55 0.30 -5.55 15.60
N GLU A 56 -0.83 -5.13 15.04
CA GLU A 56 -1.29 -5.59 13.74
C GLU A 56 -0.59 -4.80 12.64
N CYS A 57 0.02 -5.48 11.68
CA CYS A 57 0.84 -4.88 10.65
C CYS A 57 0.55 -5.48 9.28
N TYR A 58 0.54 -4.66 8.24
CA TYR A 58 0.27 -5.10 6.87
C TYR A 58 1.52 -5.72 6.24
N ASN A 59 1.38 -6.95 5.75
CA ASN A 59 2.38 -7.64 4.95
C ASN A 59 2.02 -7.54 3.46
N ALA A 60 2.74 -6.66 2.75
CA ALA A 60 2.48 -6.41 1.33
C ALA A 60 2.77 -7.62 0.42
N THR A 61 3.60 -8.57 0.85
CA THR A 61 3.92 -9.77 0.05
C THR A 61 2.72 -10.70 -0.06
N VAL A 62 1.89 -10.79 0.98
CA VAL A 62 0.70 -11.65 1.01
C VAL A 62 -0.60 -10.86 0.98
N ALA A 63 -0.53 -9.54 0.96
CA ALA A 63 -1.66 -8.61 1.00
C ALA A 63 -2.62 -8.84 2.18
N LEU A 64 -2.05 -9.09 3.37
CA LEU A 64 -2.82 -9.35 4.60
C LEU A 64 -2.21 -8.61 5.78
N PHE A 65 -3.05 -8.24 6.74
CA PHE A 65 -2.56 -7.85 8.06
C PHE A 65 -2.31 -9.08 8.93
N GLN A 66 -1.29 -8.99 9.77
CA GLN A 66 -0.82 -10.05 10.66
C GLN A 66 -0.32 -9.44 11.97
N ASP A 67 -0.23 -10.23 13.04
CA ASP A 67 0.35 -9.78 14.29
C ASP A 67 1.88 -9.80 14.19
N GLY A 68 2.49 -8.61 14.22
CA GLY A 68 3.93 -8.42 14.02
C GLY A 68 4.38 -8.62 12.57
N CYS A 69 5.69 -8.74 12.37
CA CYS A 69 6.29 -8.92 11.05
C CYS A 69 7.24 -10.12 11.03
N ASP A 70 7.47 -10.65 9.84
CA ASP A 70 8.40 -11.75 9.64
C ASP A 70 9.84 -11.37 10.05
N PRO A 71 10.70 -12.33 10.43
CA PRO A 71 12.07 -12.04 10.82
C PRO A 71 12.81 -11.21 9.75
N GLY A 72 13.45 -10.12 10.19
CA GLY A 72 14.12 -9.16 9.30
C GLY A 72 13.25 -7.99 8.86
N TYR A 73 11.98 -7.96 9.26
CA TYR A 73 11.06 -6.85 9.05
C TYR A 73 10.61 -6.28 10.40
N GLU A 74 10.41 -4.98 10.45
CA GLU A 74 9.80 -4.28 11.57
C GLU A 74 8.43 -3.75 11.16
N CYS A 75 7.53 -3.69 12.14
CA CYS A 75 6.23 -3.05 11.97
C CYS A 75 6.40 -1.54 12.14
N ILE A 76 6.47 -0.82 11.02
CA ILE A 76 6.70 0.63 11.03
C ILE A 76 5.59 1.29 10.23
N ASP A 77 4.84 2.20 10.88
CA ASP A 77 3.63 2.82 10.33
C ASP A 77 2.60 1.80 9.82
N ASP A 78 2.34 0.75 10.60
CA ASP A 78 1.38 -0.32 10.29
C ASP A 78 1.72 -1.15 9.03
N LEU A 79 2.98 -1.10 8.56
CA LEU A 79 3.49 -1.86 7.43
C LEU A 79 4.77 -2.64 7.80
N CYS A 80 4.80 -3.92 7.41
CA CYS A 80 6.00 -4.73 7.51
C CYS A 80 7.03 -4.31 6.47
N ARG A 81 8.12 -3.72 6.94
CA ARG A 81 9.23 -3.27 6.09
C ARG A 81 10.57 -3.49 6.79
N VAL A 82 11.63 -3.60 6.00
CA VAL A 82 13.00 -3.62 6.53
C VAL A 82 13.30 -2.25 7.12
N SER A 83 13.89 -2.23 8.30
CA SER A 83 14.37 -1.01 8.96
C SER A 83 15.58 -0.50 8.21
N ALA A 84 15.34 0.42 7.27
CA ALA A 84 16.38 1.15 6.59
C ALA A 84 16.24 2.63 6.93
N GLU A 85 17.33 3.23 7.41
CA GLU A 85 17.43 4.68 7.42
C GLU A 85 17.47 5.15 5.95
N PRO A 86 16.59 6.08 5.54
CA PRO A 86 16.62 6.61 4.18
C PRO A 86 17.99 7.21 3.89
N VAL A 87 18.64 6.73 2.83
CA VAL A 87 19.94 7.24 2.37
C VAL A 87 19.87 8.68 1.85
N ASP A 88 18.67 9.22 1.73
CA ASP A 88 18.32 10.50 1.12
C ASP A 88 17.83 11.55 2.16
N GLY A 89 17.99 11.30 3.46
CA GLY A 89 17.71 12.30 4.51
C GLY A 89 16.23 12.69 4.66
N ARG A 90 15.32 11.92 4.04
CA ARG A 90 13.88 12.14 4.12
C ARG A 90 13.35 11.80 5.51
N THR A 91 12.42 12.61 5.99
CA THR A 91 11.80 12.53 7.32
C THR A 91 10.36 12.01 7.26
N CYS A 92 9.67 12.09 6.12
CA CYS A 92 8.38 11.43 5.98
C CYS A 92 8.53 10.06 5.31
N HIS A 93 8.10 9.02 6.02
CA HIS A 93 8.24 7.63 5.61
C HIS A 93 6.90 6.98 5.23
N LEU A 94 5.84 7.76 5.09
CA LEU A 94 4.54 7.23 4.71
C LEU A 94 4.57 6.69 3.28
N MET A 95 4.16 5.44 3.11
CA MET A 95 3.89 4.90 1.78
C MET A 95 2.58 5.49 1.28
N CYS A 96 2.65 6.15 0.13
CA CYS A 96 1.52 6.82 -0.49
C CYS A 96 1.04 6.04 -1.71
N SER A 97 -0.26 6.15 -2.02
CA SER A 97 -0.84 5.64 -3.27
C SER A 97 -0.09 6.23 -4.48
N ALA A 98 -0.11 5.53 -5.62
CA ALA A 98 0.61 5.97 -6.83
C ALA A 98 0.26 7.43 -7.20
N GLY A 99 1.29 8.22 -7.52
CA GLY A 99 1.16 9.65 -7.84
C GLY A 99 0.98 10.58 -6.63
N LYS A 100 0.95 10.04 -5.40
CA LYS A 100 0.99 10.82 -4.16
C LYS A 100 2.34 10.63 -3.47
N PHE A 101 2.78 11.67 -2.77
CA PHE A 101 4.06 11.69 -2.06
C PHE A 101 3.87 12.29 -0.67
N CYS A 102 4.78 11.96 0.24
CA CYS A 102 4.82 12.57 1.55
C CYS A 102 6.03 13.51 1.66
N GLU A 103 5.76 14.79 1.91
CA GLU A 103 6.81 15.78 2.10
C GLU A 103 7.46 15.67 3.47
N ASN A 104 8.72 16.07 3.54
CA ASN A 104 9.43 16.24 4.79
C ASN A 104 8.66 17.19 5.73
N GLY A 105 8.51 16.80 6.99
CA GLY A 105 7.70 17.52 7.98
C GLY A 105 6.18 17.30 7.88
N SER A 106 5.70 16.49 6.94
CA SER A 106 4.29 16.09 6.83
C SER A 106 4.04 14.70 7.41
N THR A 107 2.80 14.43 7.79
CA THR A 107 2.27 13.09 8.11
C THR A 107 1.12 12.72 7.19
N LYS A 108 1.06 13.30 5.99
CA LYS A 108 -0.01 13.08 5.01
C LYS A 108 0.55 12.96 3.61
N CYS A 109 -0.05 12.04 2.85
CA CYS A 109 0.17 11.92 1.42
C CYS A 109 -0.66 12.94 0.66
N ARG A 110 -0.05 13.60 -0.33
CA ARG A 110 -0.77 14.45 -1.30
C ARG A 110 -0.17 14.26 -2.70
N GLY A 111 -0.94 14.58 -3.73
CA GLY A 111 -0.39 14.74 -5.07
C GLY A 111 0.21 16.13 -5.28
N PRO A 112 0.95 16.34 -6.38
CA PRO A 112 1.33 17.68 -6.83
C PRO A 112 0.08 18.49 -7.20
N THR A 113 0.14 19.80 -6.99
CA THR A 113 -0.88 20.77 -7.43
C THR A 113 -0.28 21.72 -8.45
N ASP A 114 -1.05 22.11 -9.48
CA ASP A 114 -0.74 23.13 -10.50
C ASP A 114 0.74 23.49 -10.70
N GLY A 115 1.45 22.71 -11.51
CA GLY A 115 2.86 22.95 -11.85
C GLY A 115 3.87 22.34 -10.88
N GLU A 116 3.43 21.93 -9.68
CA GLU A 116 4.31 21.27 -8.73
C GLU A 116 4.82 19.91 -9.23
N CYS A 117 6.02 19.57 -8.81
CA CYS A 117 6.61 18.27 -8.96
C CYS A 117 7.36 17.85 -7.69
N PHE A 118 7.28 16.57 -7.31
CA PHE A 118 7.96 16.08 -6.12
C PHE A 118 9.45 15.87 -6.36
N ASN A 119 10.29 16.59 -5.63
CA ASN A 119 11.74 16.39 -5.64
C ASN A 119 12.12 15.36 -4.58
N VAL A 120 12.57 14.17 -5.01
CA VAL A 120 12.93 13.06 -4.12
C VAL A 120 14.18 13.39 -3.30
N ALA A 121 15.11 14.19 -3.83
CA ALA A 121 16.35 14.53 -3.15
C ALA A 121 16.13 15.52 -2.00
N THR A 122 15.19 16.44 -2.12
CA THR A 122 14.85 17.40 -1.07
C THR A 122 13.70 16.91 -0.18
N GLY A 123 12.84 16.03 -0.73
CA GLY A 123 11.64 15.53 -0.08
C GLY A 123 10.50 16.54 -0.04
N PHE A 124 10.45 17.50 -0.98
CA PHE A 124 9.42 18.53 -1.06
C PHE A 124 8.80 18.61 -2.46
N PHE A 125 7.59 19.15 -2.57
CA PHE A 125 7.07 19.60 -3.86
C PHE A 125 7.65 20.97 -4.21
N GLU A 126 8.05 21.11 -5.46
CA GLU A 126 8.68 22.32 -6.01
C GLU A 126 7.94 22.72 -7.28
N ASP A 127 7.91 24.01 -7.63
CA ASP A 127 7.32 24.46 -8.89
C ASP A 127 8.25 24.07 -10.06
N GLY A 128 7.83 23.06 -10.83
CA GLY A 128 8.68 22.41 -11.82
C GLY A 128 9.82 21.58 -11.19
N CYS A 129 10.87 21.35 -11.99
CA CYS A 129 12.06 20.62 -11.58
C CYS A 129 13.32 21.44 -11.88
N ALA A 130 14.39 21.19 -11.13
CA ALA A 130 15.69 21.77 -11.41
C ALA A 130 16.22 21.40 -12.81
N ASP A 131 17.13 22.22 -13.35
CA ASP A 131 17.77 21.97 -14.64
C ASP A 131 18.36 20.55 -14.71
N GLY A 132 18.14 19.87 -15.83
CA GLY A 132 18.53 18.47 -16.03
C GLY A 132 17.49 17.44 -15.55
N TYR A 133 16.40 17.88 -14.93
CA TYR A 133 15.31 17.02 -14.48
C TYR A 133 14.00 17.39 -15.17
N TYR A 134 13.14 16.39 -15.38
CA TYR A 134 11.81 16.56 -15.95
C TYR A 134 10.74 16.07 -14.99
N CYS A 135 9.60 16.74 -14.96
CA CYS A 135 8.47 16.29 -14.15
C CYS A 135 7.72 15.15 -14.84
N SER A 136 7.89 13.93 -14.33
CA SER A 136 7.24 12.74 -14.86
C SER A 136 6.48 12.01 -13.75
N PHE A 137 5.22 11.68 -14.00
CA PHE A 137 4.31 11.07 -13.02
C PHE A 137 4.28 11.80 -11.66
N GLY A 138 4.40 13.13 -11.69
CA GLY A 138 4.36 13.98 -10.50
C GLY A 138 5.64 14.00 -9.66
N LYS A 139 6.76 13.45 -10.16
CA LYS A 139 8.08 13.52 -9.53
C LYS A 139 9.17 13.98 -10.50
N CYS A 140 10.20 14.64 -9.96
CA CYS A 140 11.37 15.01 -10.73
C CYS A 140 12.21 13.77 -11.01
N VAL A 141 12.45 13.50 -12.29
CA VAL A 141 13.30 12.42 -12.77
C VAL A 141 14.42 12.99 -13.63
N ASP A 142 15.61 12.42 -13.49
CA ASP A 142 16.75 12.76 -14.34
C ASP A 142 16.45 12.26 -15.77
N VAL A 143 16.66 13.13 -16.75
CA VAL A 143 16.47 12.81 -18.19
C VAL A 143 17.79 12.52 -18.89
N SER A 144 18.90 12.39 -18.16
CA SER A 144 20.15 11.83 -18.65
C SER A 144 19.90 10.37 -19.03
N LEU A 145 19.30 10.16 -20.20
CA LEU A 145 19.60 8.98 -21.01
C LEU A 145 21.10 9.10 -21.26
N ASP A 146 21.86 8.10 -20.87
CA ASP A 146 23.29 8.04 -21.14
C ASP A 146 23.52 8.26 -22.65
N ASP A 147 23.81 9.50 -23.06
CA ASP A 147 24.48 9.82 -24.32
C ASP A 147 25.95 9.41 -24.17
N GLU A 148 26.18 8.15 -23.80
CA GLU A 148 27.46 7.52 -24.03
C GLU A 148 27.52 7.17 -25.52
N ASP A 149 28.52 7.78 -26.17
CA ASP A 149 29.14 7.34 -27.40
C ASP A 149 28.65 7.97 -28.71
N SER A 150 29.18 9.17 -29.01
CA SER A 150 29.73 9.53 -30.33
C SER A 150 30.39 10.92 -30.27
N ALA A 151 31.48 11.03 -29.52
CA ALA A 151 32.45 12.12 -29.67
C ALA A 151 33.82 11.52 -29.96
N GLU A 152 33.92 10.70 -31.00
CA GLU A 152 35.20 10.45 -31.65
C GLU A 152 35.47 11.64 -32.57
N ALA A 153 36.41 12.47 -32.12
CA ALA A 153 36.88 13.65 -32.82
C ALA A 153 37.54 13.27 -34.16
N ASP A 154 37.16 13.99 -35.21
CA ASP A 154 38.01 14.22 -36.37
C ASP A 154 39.37 14.79 -35.91
N ASP A 155 40.46 14.03 -36.10
CA ASP A 155 41.70 14.43 -36.81
C ASP A 155 42.65 13.23 -37.01
#